data_AF-A0A1L7I103-F1
#
_entry.id   AF-A0A1L7I103-F1
#
_cell.length_a   1.000
_cell.length_b   1.000
_cell.length_c   1.000
_cell.angle_alpha   90.00
_cell.angle_beta   90.00
_cell.angle_gamma   90.00
#
_symmetry.space_group_name_H-M   'P 1'
#
loop_
_entity.id
_entity.type
_entity.pdbx_description
1 polymer ?
#
loop_
_entity_poly.entity_id
_entity_poly.type
_entity_poly.pdbx_seq_one_letter_code
_entity_poly.pdbx_strand_id
1 'polypeptide(L)' 'MRITQKQLADMANIGINTLYKIETGQANPTLESLQKITDILGLEITLQVKKI' A
#
# COMPACT_ATOMS: atom_id res chain seq x y z
N MET A 1 2.19 -7.67 16.16
CA MET A 1 1.60 -6.32 16.26
C MET A 1 0.52 -6.21 15.18
N ARG A 2 -0.73 -5.87 15.53
CA ARG A 2 -1.81 -5.67 14.55
C ARG A 2 -1.96 -4.17 14.34
N ILE A 3 -1.47 -3.64 13.23
CA ILE A 3 -1.80 -2.28 12.83
C ILE A 3 -3.19 -2.31 12.19
N THR A 4 -4.03 -1.32 12.51
CA THR A 4 -5.33 -1.18 11.84
C THR A 4 -5.16 -0.50 10.49
N GLN A 5 -6.09 -0.73 9.54
CA GLN A 5 -6.13 0.01 8.26
C GLN A 5 -6.13 1.53 8.49
N LYS A 6 -6.84 2.01 9.51
CA LYS A 6 -6.85 3.44 9.84
C LYS A 6 -5.45 3.94 10.22
N GLN A 7 -4.76 3.21 11.11
CA GLN A 7 -3.39 3.57 11.50
C GLN A 7 -2.42 3.53 10.32
N LEU A 8 -2.52 2.50 9.47
CA LEU A 8 -1.70 2.40 8.27
C LEU A 8 -1.97 3.56 7.30
N ALA A 9 -3.24 3.91 7.10
CA ALA A 9 -3.65 5.02 6.24
C ALA A 9 -3.14 6.37 6.78
N ASP A 10 -3.27 6.60 8.08
CA ASP A 10 -2.79 7.82 8.76
C ASP A 10 -1.25 7.91 8.67
N MET A 11 -0.53 6.81 8.87
CA MET A 11 0.93 6.77 8.77
C MET A 11 1.43 6.94 7.34
N ALA A 12 0.73 6.36 6.36
CA ALA A 12 1.07 6.47 4.93
C ALA A 12 0.61 7.80 4.31
N ASN A 13 -0.09 8.63 5.08
CA ASN A 13 -0.74 9.87 4.62
C ASN A 13 -1.64 9.64 3.39
N ILE A 14 -2.42 8.56 3.44
CA ILE A 14 -3.42 8.20 2.43
C ILE A 14 -4.80 8.16 3.08
N GLY A 15 -5.85 8.46 2.31
CA GLY A 15 -7.20 8.31 2.80
C GLY A 15 -7.52 6.83 3.09
N ILE A 16 -8.19 6.54 4.22
CA ILE A 16 -8.61 5.18 4.59
C ILE A 16 -9.44 4.51 3.49
N ASN A 17 -10.29 5.28 2.79
CA ASN A 17 -11.07 4.80 1.65
C ASN A 17 -10.17 4.44 0.45
N THR A 18 -9.09 5.19 0.24
CA THR A 18 -8.10 4.89 -0.80
C THR A 18 -7.37 3.59 -0.48
N LEU A 19 -6.91 3.41 0.76
CA LEU A 19 -6.29 2.15 1.20
C LEU A 19 -7.23 0.95 1.02
N TYR A 20 -8.48 1.09 1.44
CA TYR A 20 -9.50 0.06 1.23
C TYR A 20 -9.72 -0.28 -0.26
N LYS A 21 -9.78 0.74 -1.11
CA LYS A 21 -9.90 0.55 -2.57
C LYS A 21 -8.65 -0.10 -3.18
N ILE A 22 -7.46 0.17 -2.64
CA ILE A 22 -6.21 -0.49 -3.06
C ILE A 22 -6.29 -1.98 -2.73
N GLU A 23 -6.69 -2.35 -1.52
CA GLU A 23 -6.80 -3.76 -1.10
C GLU A 23 -7.89 -4.53 -1.86
N THR A 24 -8.98 -3.86 -2.24
CA THR A 24 -10.08 -4.46 -3.02
C THR A 24 -9.84 -4.43 -4.53
N GLY A 25 -8.69 -3.92 -5.01
CA GLY A 25 -8.36 -3.81 -6.43
C GLY A 25 -9.19 -2.78 -7.21
N GLN A 26 -9.91 -1.89 -6.51
CA GLN A 26 -10.76 -0.85 -7.08
C GLN A 26 -10.03 0.50 -7.26
N ALA A 27 -8.87 0.68 -6.64
CA ALA A 27 -8.02 1.86 -6.82
C ALA A 27 -6.94 1.61 -7.87
N ASN A 28 -6.53 2.69 -8.54
CA ASN A 28 -5.30 2.76 -9.33
C ASN A 28 -4.25 3.59 -8.56
N PRO A 29 -3.56 3.02 -7.55
CA PRO A 29 -2.56 3.75 -6.77
C PRO A 29 -1.32 4.03 -7.61
N THR A 30 -0.64 5.15 -7.29
CA THR A 30 0.72 5.38 -7.79
C THR A 30 1.69 4.42 -7.11
N LEU A 31 2.82 4.12 -7.77
CA LEU A 31 3.91 3.35 -7.15
C LEU A 31 4.41 4.01 -5.86
N GLU A 32 4.43 5.34 -5.80
CA GLU A 32 4.78 6.08 -4.58
C GLU A 32 3.84 5.77 -3.41
N SER A 33 2.53 5.68 -3.67
CA SER A 33 1.54 5.33 -2.64
C SER A 33 1.76 3.90 -2.14
N LEU A 34 2.06 2.97 -3.05
CA LEU A 34 2.37 1.59 -2.67
C LEU A 34 3.67 1.53 -1.85
N GLN A 35 4.71 2.26 -2.27
CA GLN A 35 5.99 2.35 -1.57
C GLN A 35 5.80 2.85 -0.12
N LYS A 36 5.04 3.92 0.09
CA LYS A 36 4.74 4.44 1.44
C LYS A 36 4.10 3.39 2.35
N ILE A 37 3.12 2.65 1.81
CA ILE A 37 2.43 1.58 2.54
C ILE A 37 3.41 0.46 2.89
N THR A 38 4.21 0.00 1.92
CA THR A 38 5.16 -1.09 2.13
C THR A 38 6.28 -0.70 3.09
N ASP A 39 6.81 0.51 3.01
CA ASP A 39 7.87 0.99 3.90
C ASP A 39 7.41 0.99 5.37
N ILE A 40 6.17 1.40 5.65
CA ILE A 40 5.59 1.37 7.00
C ILE A 40 5.38 -0.05 7.51
N LEU A 41 5.07 -0.98 6.61
CA LEU A 41 4.93 -2.40 6.91
C LEU A 41 6.29 -3.11 7.04
N GLY A 42 7.39 -2.45 6.72
CA GLY A 42 8.72 -3.07 6.64
C GLY A 42 8.86 -4.02 5.45
N LEU A 43 8.13 -3.75 4.36
CA LEU A 43 8.12 -4.52 3.12
C LEU A 43 8.81 -3.73 2.00
N GLU A 44 9.38 -4.44 1.04
CA GLU A 44 10.01 -3.87 -0.14
C GLU A 44 9.29 -4.32 -1.41
N ILE A 45 9.01 -3.38 -2.32
CA ILE A 45 8.42 -3.68 -3.63
C ILE A 45 9.55 -4.02 -4.61
N THR A 46 9.60 -5.27 -5.07
CA THR A 46 10.57 -5.72 -6.07
C THR A 46 9.88 -5.99 -7.41
N LEU A 47 10.35 -5.36 -8.48
CA LEU A 47 9.92 -5.63 -9.85
C LEU A 47 10.86 -6.67 -10.48
N GLN A 48 10.30 -7.73 -11.03
CA GLN A 48 11.06 -8.78 -11.72
C GLN A 48 10.53 -8.94 -13.16
N VAL A 49 11.44 -9.24 -14.09
CA VAL A 49 11.07 -9.52 -15.48
C VAL A 49 10.19 -10.76 -15.50
N LYS A 50 9.03 -10.67 -16.16
CA LYS A 50 8.14 -11.83 -16.35
C LYS A 50 8.89 -12.91 -17.10
N LYS A 51 9.03 -14.10 -16.50
CA LYS A 51 9.38 -15.30 -17.25
C LYS A 51 8.16 -15.69 -18.07
N ILE A 52 8.30 -15.63 -19.39
CA ILE A 52 7.34 -16.13 -20.37
C ILE A 52 7.55 -17.64 -20.50
#